data_AF-A0A7C8AS82-F1
#
_entry.id   AF-A0A7C8AS82-F1
#
_cell.length_a   1.000
_cell.length_b   1.000
_cell.length_c   1.000
_cell.angle_alpha   90.00
_cell.angle_beta   90.00
_cell.angle_gamma   90.00
#
_symmetry.space_group_name_H-M   'P 1'
#
loop_
_entity.id
_entity.type
_entity.pdbx_description
1 polymer ?
#
loop_
_entity_poly.entity_id
_entity_poly.type
_entity_poly.pdbx_seq_one_letter_code
_entity_poly.pdbx_strand_id
1 'polypeptide(L)'
;MPDILLIQPPIRDFYLTAKRTIPYGLACIASQLLREGYSVEILDALASTRSKKVGLPSEMWRLRDFYSGPDISPFSMFHHFRRFGLGPEAIGARLQNSGAFLVGISSLFTAYSAEAIW
;
A
#
# COMPACT_ATOMS: atom_id res chain seq x y z
N MET A 1 -20.38 10.80 -0.62
CA MET A 1 -19.70 10.15 0.50
C MET A 1 -20.07 8.69 0.41
N PRO A 2 -19.09 7.77 0.33
CA PRO A 2 -19.37 6.34 0.30
C PRO A 2 -19.85 5.87 1.68
N ASP A 3 -20.71 4.86 1.70
CA ASP A 3 -21.08 4.14 2.91
C ASP A 3 -19.89 3.30 3.43
N ILE A 4 -19.15 2.71 2.49
CA ILE A 4 -18.04 1.80 2.74
C ILE A 4 -16.80 2.25 1.98
N LEU A 5 -15.68 2.41 2.69
CA LEU A 5 -14.36 2.67 2.08
C LEU A 5 -13.51 1.41 2.12
N LEU A 6 -13.02 0.97 0.96
CA LEU A 6 -12.08 -0.14 0.84
C LEU A 6 -10.69 0.38 0.51
N ILE A 7 -9.68 -0.01 1.27
CA ILE A 7 -8.32 0.51 1.14
C ILE A 7 -7.39 -0.58 0.65
N GLN A 8 -6.70 -0.32 -0.45
CA GLN A 8 -5.45 -1.00 -0.77
C GLN A 8 -4.31 -0.21 -0.12
N PRO A 9 -3.60 -0.79 0.87
CA PRO A 9 -2.53 -0.08 1.53
C PRO A 9 -1.31 0.11 0.61
N PRO A 10 -0.43 1.07 0.92
CA PRO A 10 0.89 1.17 0.31
C PRO A 10 1.74 -0.05 0.67
N ILE A 11 2.89 -0.17 0.01
CA ILE A 11 3.82 -1.28 0.23
C ILE A 11 5.18 -0.70 0.63
N ARG A 12 5.81 -1.30 1.65
CA ARG A 12 7.23 -1.09 1.93
C ARG A 12 8.05 -2.27 1.40
N ASP A 13 8.87 -2.02 0.39
CA ASP A 13 9.75 -3.03 -0.19
C ASP A 13 10.93 -2.34 -0.90
N PHE A 14 11.85 -3.12 -1.44
CA PHE A 14 12.96 -2.66 -2.26
C PHE A 14 12.51 -2.29 -3.69
N TYR A 15 11.42 -2.89 -4.19
CA TYR A 15 10.90 -2.62 -5.53
C TYR A 15 9.38 -2.78 -5.62
N LEU A 16 8.80 -2.20 -6.67
CA LEU A 16 7.38 -2.35 -6.98
C LEU A 16 7.23 -2.62 -8.48
N THR A 17 6.38 -3.60 -8.80
CA THR A 17 5.99 -3.89 -10.18
C THR A 17 4.56 -3.42 -10.41
N ALA A 18 4.37 -2.35 -11.21
CA ALA A 18 3.07 -1.70 -11.39
C ALA A 18 1.93 -2.66 -11.82
N LYS A 19 2.19 -3.63 -12.71
CA LYS A 19 1.17 -4.62 -13.13
C LYS A 19 0.66 -5.52 -12.00
N ARG A 20 1.31 -5.53 -10.83
CA ARG A 20 0.92 -6.32 -9.65
C ARG A 20 0.20 -5.49 -8.58
N THR A 21 -0.13 -4.23 -8.86
CA THR A 21 -0.79 -3.33 -7.88
C THR A 21 -2.28 -3.17 -8.15
N ILE A 22 -2.88 -3.95 -9.05
CA ILE A 22 -4.31 -3.85 -9.34
C ILE A 22 -5.08 -4.40 -8.13
N PRO A 23 -5.98 -3.61 -7.49
CA PRO A 23 -6.75 -4.04 -6.31
C PRO A 23 -7.91 -4.97 -6.68
N TYR A 24 -7.66 -6.04 -7.44
CA TYR A 24 -8.69 -6.88 -8.04
C TYR A 24 -9.64 -7.50 -7.00
N GLY A 25 -9.10 -8.02 -5.90
CA GLY A 25 -9.93 -8.55 -4.81
C GLY A 25 -10.86 -7.52 -4.19
N LEU A 26 -10.40 -6.28 -4.00
CA LEU A 26 -11.26 -5.19 -3.52
C LEU A 26 -12.30 -4.79 -4.55
N ALA A 27 -11.98 -4.80 -5.84
CA ALA A 27 -12.94 -4.54 -6.91
C ALA A 27 -14.07 -5.60 -6.93
N CYS A 28 -13.75 -6.87 -6.68
CA CYS A 28 -14.75 -7.93 -6.52
C CYS A 28 -15.63 -7.74 -5.28
N ILE A 29 -15.06 -7.31 -4.14
CA ILE A 29 -15.86 -7.02 -2.94
C ILE A 29 -16.74 -5.79 -3.17
N ALA A 30 -16.20 -4.73 -3.76
CA ALA A 30 -16.93 -3.51 -4.07
C ALA A 30 -18.12 -3.78 -5.00
N SER A 31 -17.94 -4.61 -6.04
CA SER A 31 -19.04 -4.94 -6.96
C SER A 31 -20.19 -5.65 -6.24
N GLN A 32 -19.89 -6.53 -5.28
CA GLN A 32 -20.93 -7.19 -4.49
C GLN A 32 -21.65 -6.22 -3.55
N LEU A 33 -20.92 -5.35 -2.85
CA LEU A 33 -21.50 -4.34 -1.97
C LEU A 33 -22.38 -3.33 -2.72
N LEU A 34 -21.96 -2.91 -3.92
CA LEU A 34 -22.76 -2.07 -4.81
C LEU A 34 -24.08 -2.77 -5.22
N ARG A 35 -24.05 -4.09 -5.47
CA ARG A 35 -25.27 -4.86 -5.77
C ARG A 35 -26.24 -4.95 -4.59
N GLU A 36 -25.73 -4.94 -3.36
CA GLU A 36 -26.54 -4.92 -2.13
C GLU A 36 -27.05 -3.51 -1.77
N GLY A 37 -26.76 -2.50 -2.59
CA GLY A 37 -27.29 -1.14 -2.44
C GLY A 37 -26.42 -0.17 -1.64
N TYR A 38 -25.20 -0.56 -1.26
CA TYR A 38 -24.25 0.35 -0.62
C TYR A 38 -23.52 1.21 -1.64
N SER A 39 -23.19 2.44 -1.28
CA SER A 39 -22.18 3.24 -2.00
C SER A 39 -20.77 2.87 -1.51
N VAL A 40 -19.86 2.62 -2.44
CA VAL A 40 -18.52 2.09 -2.13
C VAL A 40 -17.45 2.90 -2.86
N GLU A 41 -16.35 3.20 -2.16
CA GLU A 41 -15.14 3.79 -2.76
C GLU A 41 -13.94 2.88 -2.50
N ILE A 42 -13.04 2.77 -3.48
CA ILE A 42 -11.73 2.14 -3.30
C ILE A 42 -10.66 3.23 -3.23
N LEU A 43 -10.01 3.34 -2.08
CA LEU A 43 -8.78 4.13 -1.93
C LEU A 43 -7.58 3.24 -2.25
N ASP A 44 -7.09 3.33 -3.48
CA ASP A 44 -5.86 2.69 -3.90
C ASP A 44 -4.64 3.56 -3.55
N ALA A 45 -3.97 3.25 -2.44
CA ALA A 45 -2.77 3.99 -2.05
C ALA A 45 -1.58 3.76 -3.00
N LEU A 46 -1.60 2.69 -3.81
CA LEU A 46 -0.56 2.37 -4.81
C LEU A 46 -0.84 2.98 -6.18
N ALA A 47 -2.02 3.56 -6.42
CA ALA A 47 -2.35 4.33 -7.62
C ALA A 47 -1.66 5.72 -7.61
N SER A 48 -0.35 5.72 -7.41
CA SER A 48 0.48 6.91 -7.32
C SER A 48 1.92 6.61 -7.76
N THR A 49 2.58 7.60 -8.35
CA THR A 49 4.02 7.55 -8.63
C THR A 49 4.89 7.90 -7.41
N ARG A 50 4.25 8.21 -6.27
CA ARG A 50 4.95 8.59 -5.04
C ARG A 50 5.72 7.39 -4.47
N SER A 51 6.97 7.64 -4.09
CA SER A 51 7.74 6.74 -3.24
C SER A 51 8.62 7.54 -2.28
N LYS A 52 8.86 7.00 -1.09
CA LYS A 52 9.73 7.60 -0.08
C LYS A 52 10.72 6.56 0.43
N LYS A 53 12.02 6.88 0.46
CA LYS A 53 13.02 6.03 1.14
C LYS A 53 12.67 5.94 2.62
N VAL A 54 12.70 4.73 3.18
CA VAL A 54 12.43 4.47 4.59
C VAL A 54 13.48 3.51 5.13
N GLY A 55 13.65 3.47 6.45
CA GLY A 55 14.58 2.53 7.08
C GLY A 55 14.11 1.09 6.92
N LEU A 56 15.05 0.16 6.83
CA LEU A 56 14.76 -1.27 6.91
C LEU A 56 14.03 -1.59 8.23
N PRO A 57 13.05 -2.51 8.20
CA PRO A 57 12.45 -3.03 9.41
C PRO A 57 13.52 -3.77 10.23
N SER A 58 13.32 -3.86 11.54
CA SER A 58 14.30 -4.43 12.49
C SER A 58 14.70 -5.87 12.15
N GLU A 59 13.73 -6.62 11.65
CA GLU A 59 13.79 -8.00 11.17
C GLU A 59 14.77 -8.15 10.00
N MET A 60 14.98 -7.06 9.24
CA MET A 60 15.86 -7.01 8.07
C MET A 60 17.16 -6.27 8.32
N TRP A 61 17.50 -5.89 9.57
CA TRP A 61 18.74 -5.15 9.84
C TRP A 61 20.02 -5.84 9.35
N ARG A 62 20.05 -7.18 9.35
CA ARG A 62 21.18 -7.95 8.82
C ARG A 62 21.44 -7.70 7.33
N LEU A 63 20.44 -7.21 6.58
CA LEU A 63 20.61 -6.85 5.17
C LEU A 63 21.49 -5.61 4.98
N ARG A 64 21.70 -4.78 6.01
CA ARG A 64 22.57 -3.60 5.94
C ARG A 64 24.00 -3.95 5.55
N ASP A 65 24.47 -5.12 5.97
CA ASP A 65 25.82 -5.60 5.66
C ASP A 65 25.98 -5.98 4.18
N PHE A 66 24.87 -6.20 3.46
CA PHE A 66 24.86 -6.59 2.04
C PHE A 66 24.44 -5.45 1.10
N TYR A 67 23.63 -4.50 1.60
CA TYR A 67 23.13 -3.34 0.85
C TYR A 67 23.81 -2.04 1.30
N SER A 68 25.11 -2.08 1.55
CA SER A 68 25.90 -0.96 2.05
C SER A 68 26.33 -0.01 0.92
N GLY A 69 25.42 0.86 0.48
CA GLY A 69 25.74 1.96 -0.44
C GLY A 69 24.74 2.15 -1.59
N PRO A 70 24.84 3.26 -2.35
CA PRO A 70 24.10 3.42 -3.59
C PRO A 70 24.60 2.42 -4.64
N ASP A 71 23.68 1.81 -5.42
CA ASP A 71 24.14 1.05 -6.59
C ASP A 71 24.87 1.96 -7.55
N ILE A 72 26.00 1.47 -8.04
CA ILE A 72 26.64 1.98 -9.24
C ILE A 72 26.78 0.89 -10.30
N SER A 73 26.27 -0.32 -10.03
CA SER A 73 26.29 -1.45 -10.96
C SER A 73 25.27 -1.25 -12.08
N PRO A 74 25.54 -1.82 -13.28
CA PRO A 74 24.61 -1.75 -14.41
C PRO A 74 23.33 -2.56 -14.17
N PHE A 75 23.26 -3.35 -13.09
CA PHE A 75 22.13 -4.21 -12.77
C PHE A 75 21.04 -3.51 -11.94
N SER A 76 21.31 -2.29 -11.42
CA SER A 76 20.38 -1.52 -10.59
C SER A 76 19.64 -2.40 -9.57
N MET A 77 20.42 -3.17 -8.80
CA MET A 77 19.88 -3.99 -7.72
C MET A 77 19.06 -3.09 -6.78
N PHE A 78 18.06 -3.66 -6.13
CA PHE A 78 17.10 -2.84 -5.40
C PHE A 78 17.67 -2.40 -4.04
N HIS A 79 18.45 -1.31 -3.97
CA HIS A 79 19.23 -0.93 -2.76
C HIS A 79 18.48 -0.15 -1.71
N HIS A 80 17.39 0.50 -2.10
CA HIS A 80 16.67 1.37 -1.19
C HIS A 80 15.33 0.74 -0.83
N PHE A 81 15.19 0.41 0.45
CA PHE A 81 13.90 0.12 1.02
C PHE A 81 13.03 1.38 0.99
N ARG A 82 11.84 1.25 0.41
CA ARG A 82 10.97 2.39 0.09
C ARG A 82 9.55 2.05 0.47
N ARG A 83 8.81 3.06 0.91
CA ARG A 83 7.34 3.04 0.89
C ARG A 83 6.88 3.52 -0.49
N PHE A 84 6.20 2.67 -1.22
CA PHE A 84 5.51 3.01 -2.46
C PHE A 84 4.06 3.35 -2.19
N GLY A 85 3.57 4.40 -2.82
CA GLY A 85 2.20 4.88 -2.64
C GLY A 85 2.07 6.00 -1.62
N LEU A 86 0.83 6.22 -1.17
CA LEU A 86 0.48 7.29 -0.23
C LEU A 86 1.13 7.10 1.15
N GLY A 87 1.31 8.21 1.86
CA GLY A 87 1.76 8.19 3.25
C GLY A 87 0.61 8.13 4.25
N PRO A 88 0.91 7.85 5.53
CA PRO A 88 -0.09 7.78 6.62
C PRO A 88 -0.97 9.02 6.72
N GLU A 89 -0.37 10.20 6.59
CA GLU A 89 -1.07 11.46 6.73
C GLU A 89 -2.07 11.66 5.59
N ALA A 90 -1.70 11.25 4.36
CA ALA A 90 -2.57 11.34 3.20
C ALA A 90 -3.74 10.33 3.26
N ILE A 91 -3.47 9.11 3.74
CA ILE A 91 -4.50 8.07 3.92
C ILE A 91 -5.45 8.48 5.05
N GLY A 92 -4.91 8.95 6.18
CA GLY A 92 -5.68 9.45 7.31
C GLY A 92 -6.60 10.62 6.93
N ALA A 93 -6.10 11.57 6.15
CA ALA A 93 -6.92 12.67 5.64
C ALA A 93 -8.05 12.18 4.71
N ARG A 94 -7.81 11.14 3.88
CA ARG A 94 -8.87 10.55 3.03
C ARG A 94 -9.88 9.78 3.85
N LEU A 95 -9.45 9.05 4.88
CA LEU A 95 -10.32 8.36 5.83
C LEU A 95 -11.26 9.34 6.53
N GLN A 96 -10.71 10.39 7.14
CA GLN A 96 -11.48 11.41 7.86
C GLN A 96 -12.50 12.12 6.97
N ASN A 97 -12.13 12.39 5.71
CA ASN A 97 -13.02 13.08 4.76
C ASN A 97 -14.01 12.15 4.04
N SER A 98 -13.88 10.82 4.16
CA SER A 98 -14.77 9.87 3.47
C SER A 98 -16.20 9.88 4.03
N GLY A 99 -16.31 9.97 5.35
CA GLY A 99 -17.58 9.78 6.08
C GLY A 99 -18.16 8.37 5.99
N ALA A 100 -17.38 7.38 5.54
CA ALA A 100 -17.81 5.99 5.50
C ALA A 100 -18.05 5.46 6.91
N PHE A 101 -19.12 4.68 7.10
CA PHE A 101 -19.41 4.04 8.39
C PHE A 101 -18.56 2.78 8.59
N LEU A 102 -18.09 2.16 7.50
CA LEU A 102 -17.26 0.97 7.51
C LEU A 102 -16.02 1.19 6.63
N VAL A 103 -14.88 0.77 7.16
CA VAL A 103 -13.59 0.78 6.46
C VAL A 103 -13.05 -0.64 6.41
N GLY A 104 -12.80 -1.15 5.21
CA GLY A 104 -12.11 -2.41 4.98
C GLY A 104 -10.70 -2.16 4.47
N ILE A 105 -9.68 -2.69 5.14
CA ILE A 105 -8.28 -2.58 4.70
C ILE A 105 -7.81 -3.94 4.20
N SER A 106 -7.30 -3.98 2.96
CA SER A 106 -6.79 -5.22 2.37
C SER A 106 -5.49 -5.64 3.04
N SER A 107 -5.47 -6.86 3.59
CA SER A 107 -4.26 -7.55 4.05
C SER A 107 -4.02 -8.80 3.19
N LEU A 108 -3.81 -8.59 1.89
CA LEU A 108 -3.78 -9.67 0.88
C LEU A 108 -2.59 -10.63 1.02
N PHE A 109 -1.44 -10.16 1.51
CA PHE A 109 -0.22 -10.96 1.64
C PHE A 109 0.37 -10.82 3.02
N THR A 110 0.73 -11.94 3.65
CA THR A 110 1.29 -11.99 5.01
C THR A 110 2.54 -11.12 5.16
N ALA A 111 3.40 -11.08 4.13
CA ALA A 111 4.61 -10.25 4.10
C ALA A 111 4.33 -8.74 4.23
N TYR A 112 3.12 -8.28 3.87
CA TYR A 112 2.70 -6.88 3.96
C TYR A 112 1.56 -6.67 4.96
N SER A 113 1.27 -7.64 5.82
CA SER A 113 0.18 -7.53 6.81
C SER A 113 0.35 -6.31 7.72
N ALA A 114 1.59 -5.96 8.08
CA ALA A 114 1.90 -4.75 8.83
C ALA A 114 1.53 -3.46 8.09
N GLU A 115 1.42 -3.48 6.76
CA GLU A 115 0.91 -2.33 5.99
C GLU A 115 -0.59 -2.17 6.09
N ALA A 116 -1.33 -3.08 6.72
CA ALA A 116 -2.77 -2.94 6.97
C ALA A 116 -3.08 -2.42 8.39
N ILE A 117 -2.06 -2.26 9.24
CA ILE A 117 -2.18 -1.92 10.66
C ILE A 117 -1.45 -0.59 10.89
N TRP A 118 -2.22 0.49 11.08
CA TRP A 118 -1.76 1.89 11.15
C TRP A 118 -2.16 2.50 12.49
#